data_AF-A0A8T1TEM0-F1
#
_entry.id   AF-A0A8T1TEM0-F1
#
_cell.length_a   1.000
_cell.length_b   1.000
_cell.length_c   1.000
_cell.angle_alpha   90.00
_cell.angle_beta   90.00
_cell.angle_gamma   90.00
#
_symmetry.space_group_name_H-M   'P 1'
#
loop_
_entity.id
_entity.type
_entity.pdbx_description
1 polymer ?
#
loop_
_entity_poly.entity_id
_entity_poly.type
_entity_poly.pdbx_seq_one_letter_code
_entity_poly.pdbx_strand_id
1 'polypeptide(L)'
;IAVKGAVQAPFFRLGKTSKSQWLTCIRHYPAPWAELATQNIILTVPADSIRPIEDPEPLLTLWERIMAAVAELAATPATFLRPERIVADVQISAGWMHAGYPIMCHLDSVKELVNMEYMQANGVWGPIHELGHNQQQAGWEFPPHTTEATCNLWSVYVHEKVLGIPRDRAHGDLQLKNRKKRISDYLGKGAQLKDWNVWTALETYLQLQEAFDWKPFIQLFSEYQTMSNIPTDNPSKMNLWAEKFSRQVKKNLAPFFVAWGWPIKGEVSKKLASLPNWDKNPMKKV
;
A
#
# COMPACT_ATOMS: atom_id res chain seq x y z
N ILE A 1 -25.29 -19.64 19.56
CA ILE A 1 -25.32 -18.50 20.50
C ILE A 1 -26.61 -17.73 20.24
N ALA A 2 -27.34 -17.31 21.27
CA ALA A 2 -28.54 -16.46 21.14
C ALA A 2 -28.32 -15.17 21.94
N VAL A 3 -28.53 -14.02 21.30
CA VAL A 3 -28.36 -12.69 21.90
C VAL A 3 -29.73 -12.06 22.13
N LYS A 4 -29.98 -11.50 23.32
CA LYS A 4 -31.23 -10.81 23.68
C LYS A 4 -30.94 -9.35 24.04
N GLY A 5 -31.86 -8.44 23.73
CA GLY A 5 -31.74 -7.00 24.04
C GLY A 5 -30.84 -6.20 23.11
N ALA A 6 -30.30 -6.81 22.05
CA ALA A 6 -29.52 -6.11 21.03
C ALA A 6 -30.42 -5.45 19.97
N VAL A 7 -29.91 -4.39 19.36
CA VAL A 7 -30.51 -3.76 18.17
C VAL A 7 -29.80 -4.26 16.91
N GLN A 8 -30.54 -4.39 15.82
CA GLN A 8 -29.95 -4.76 14.53
C GLN A 8 -29.11 -3.60 13.98
N ALA A 9 -27.97 -3.93 13.36
CA ALA A 9 -27.12 -3.00 12.64
C ALA A 9 -27.27 -3.21 11.13
N PRO A 10 -27.23 -2.14 10.31
CA PRO A 10 -27.19 -2.30 8.87
C PRO A 10 -25.94 -3.08 8.47
N PHE A 11 -26.13 -4.22 7.80
CA PHE A 11 -25.03 -5.07 7.36
C PHE A 11 -25.29 -5.58 5.94
N PHE A 12 -24.44 -5.16 5.00
CA PHE A 12 -24.45 -5.65 3.63
C PHE A 12 -23.21 -6.47 3.36
N ARG A 13 -23.39 -7.72 2.93
CA ARG A 13 -22.29 -8.58 2.46
C ARG A 13 -22.49 -8.92 1.00
N LEU A 14 -21.48 -8.60 0.18
CA LEU A 14 -21.49 -8.85 -1.25
C LEU A 14 -21.76 -10.33 -1.56
N GLY A 15 -22.69 -10.59 -2.48
CA GLY A 15 -23.11 -11.94 -2.87
C GLY A 15 -23.91 -12.71 -1.82
N LYS A 16 -24.26 -12.09 -0.67
CA LYS A 16 -25.06 -12.72 0.40
C LYS A 16 -26.30 -11.91 0.76
N THR A 17 -26.17 -10.59 0.88
CA THR A 17 -27.29 -9.71 1.19
C THR A 17 -28.05 -9.36 -0.09
N SER A 18 -29.37 -9.53 -0.10
CA SER A 18 -30.19 -9.13 -1.24
C SER A 18 -30.32 -7.61 -1.33
N LYS A 19 -30.20 -7.06 -2.54
CA LYS A 19 -30.49 -5.64 -2.82
C LYS A 19 -31.92 -5.23 -2.41
N SER A 20 -32.91 -6.10 -2.59
CA SER A 20 -34.29 -5.79 -2.17
C SER A 20 -34.42 -5.71 -0.65
N GLN A 21 -33.78 -6.61 0.08
CA GLN A 21 -33.74 -6.58 1.55
C GLN A 21 -32.95 -5.38 2.08
N TRP A 22 -31.85 -5.03 1.39
CA TRP A 22 -31.07 -3.85 1.69
C TRP A 22 -31.92 -2.58 1.62
N LEU A 23 -32.59 -2.38 0.49
CA LEU A 23 -33.41 -1.20 0.22
C LEU A 23 -34.61 -1.07 1.15
N THR A 24 -35.29 -2.19 1.44
CA THR A 24 -36.57 -2.15 2.16
C THR A 24 -36.43 -2.23 3.68
N CYS A 25 -35.32 -2.78 4.18
CA CYS A 25 -35.21 -3.15 5.59
C CYS A 25 -33.82 -2.88 6.18
N ILE A 26 -32.78 -3.54 5.67
CA ILE A 26 -31.48 -3.62 6.36
C ILE A 26 -30.82 -2.25 6.50
N ARG A 27 -30.87 -1.38 5.48
CA ARG A 27 -30.29 -0.02 5.56
C ARG A 27 -30.94 0.85 6.64
N HIS A 28 -32.16 0.52 7.06
CA HIS A 28 -32.95 1.28 8.03
C HIS A 28 -32.84 0.75 9.46
N TYR A 29 -32.03 -0.29 9.71
CA TYR A 29 -31.82 -0.78 11.07
C TYR A 29 -31.22 0.31 11.99
N PRO A 30 -31.58 0.29 13.29
CA PRO A 30 -31.40 1.45 14.16
C PRO A 30 -30.01 1.58 14.80
N ALA A 31 -29.12 0.59 14.68
CA ALA A 31 -27.79 0.73 15.25
C ALA A 31 -27.03 1.92 14.60
N PRO A 32 -26.18 2.63 15.38
CA PRO A 32 -25.50 3.82 14.90
C PRO A 32 -24.33 3.53 13.95
N TRP A 33 -23.80 2.30 13.93
CA TRP A 33 -22.79 1.84 12.98
C TRP A 33 -23.35 0.77 12.06
N ALA A 34 -22.78 0.71 10.87
CA ALA A 34 -23.09 -0.23 9.83
C ALA A 34 -21.80 -0.90 9.32
N GLU A 35 -21.97 -2.06 8.70
CA GLU A 35 -20.88 -2.77 8.04
C GLU A 35 -21.21 -3.04 6.56
N LEU A 36 -20.25 -2.75 5.68
CA LEU A 36 -20.25 -3.21 4.29
C LEU A 36 -19.08 -4.18 4.11
N ALA A 37 -19.32 -5.38 3.61
CA ALA A 37 -18.34 -6.47 3.62
C ALA A 37 -18.19 -7.17 2.26
N THR A 38 -16.94 -7.49 1.93
CA THR A 38 -16.54 -8.42 0.88
C THR A 38 -15.93 -9.68 1.49
N GLN A 39 -15.32 -10.55 0.67
CA GLN A 39 -14.53 -11.67 1.16
C GLN A 39 -13.27 -11.23 1.94
N ASN A 40 -12.62 -10.15 1.52
CA ASN A 40 -11.29 -9.75 2.01
C ASN A 40 -11.28 -8.44 2.82
N ILE A 41 -12.37 -7.68 2.86
CA ILE A 41 -12.44 -6.45 3.65
C ILE A 41 -13.83 -6.22 4.25
N ILE A 42 -13.87 -5.64 5.44
CA ILE A 42 -15.07 -5.13 6.11
C ILE A 42 -14.86 -3.66 6.44
N LEU A 43 -15.78 -2.81 6.00
CA LEU A 43 -15.82 -1.39 6.28
C LEU A 43 -16.87 -1.14 7.37
N THR A 44 -16.45 -0.63 8.52
CA THR A 44 -17.32 -0.27 9.64
C THR A 44 -17.41 1.25 9.71
N VAL A 45 -18.59 1.81 9.42
CA VAL A 45 -18.80 3.26 9.30
C VAL A 45 -20.11 3.68 9.98
N PRO A 46 -20.34 4.98 10.26
CA PRO A 46 -21.63 5.46 10.72
C PRO A 46 -22.76 5.03 9.77
N ALA A 47 -23.87 4.55 10.33
CA ALA A 47 -25.01 4.06 9.56
C ALA A 47 -25.59 5.13 8.61
N ASP A 48 -25.54 6.40 9.02
CA ASP A 48 -25.99 7.53 8.21
C ASP A 48 -25.20 7.70 6.91
N SER A 49 -23.94 7.28 6.88
CA SER A 49 -23.11 7.39 5.67
C SER A 49 -23.44 6.35 4.60
N ILE A 50 -24.09 5.24 4.98
CA ILE A 50 -24.45 4.15 4.05
C ILE A 50 -25.94 4.10 3.74
N ARG A 51 -26.78 4.74 4.56
CA ARG A 51 -28.22 4.86 4.33
C ARG A 51 -28.58 5.45 2.96
N PRO A 52 -27.85 6.40 2.38
CA PRO A 52 -28.13 6.90 1.02
C PRO A 52 -27.76 5.93 -0.10
N ILE A 53 -26.94 4.90 0.17
CA ILE A 53 -26.45 3.96 -0.84
C ILE A 53 -27.57 2.97 -1.19
N GLU A 54 -28.17 3.11 -2.36
CA GLU A 54 -29.22 2.21 -2.83
C GLU A 54 -28.68 0.85 -3.26
N ASP A 55 -27.49 0.84 -3.85
CA ASP A 55 -26.83 -0.35 -4.35
C ASP A 55 -25.36 -0.39 -3.90
N PRO A 56 -25.04 -1.16 -2.84
CA PRO A 56 -23.66 -1.30 -2.38
C PRO A 56 -22.78 -2.16 -3.29
N GLU A 57 -23.35 -2.90 -4.26
CA GLU A 57 -22.59 -3.88 -5.05
C GLU A 57 -21.46 -3.27 -5.88
N PRO A 58 -21.62 -2.14 -6.61
CA PRO A 58 -20.53 -1.54 -7.37
C PRO A 58 -19.37 -1.08 -6.49
N LEU A 59 -19.67 -0.47 -5.34
CA LEU A 59 -18.69 -0.04 -4.35
C LEU A 59 -17.90 -1.24 -3.81
N LEU A 60 -18.61 -2.29 -3.41
CA LEU A 60 -17.98 -3.48 -2.83
C LEU A 60 -17.20 -4.28 -3.88
N THR A 61 -17.64 -4.29 -5.14
CA THR A 61 -16.88 -4.86 -6.27
C THR A 61 -15.58 -4.09 -6.51
N LEU A 62 -15.60 -2.76 -6.37
CA LEU A 62 -14.37 -1.96 -6.43
C LEU A 62 -13.42 -2.34 -5.28
N TRP A 63 -13.93 -2.48 -4.05
CA TRP A 63 -13.14 -2.92 -2.92
C TRP A 63 -12.58 -4.34 -3.07
N GLU A 64 -13.31 -5.28 -3.68
CA GLU A 64 -12.76 -6.60 -4.03
C GLU A 64 -11.56 -6.49 -4.99
N ARG A 65 -11.66 -5.64 -6.02
CA ARG A 65 -10.55 -5.40 -6.95
C ARG A 65 -9.37 -4.72 -6.26
N ILE A 66 -9.60 -3.78 -5.36
CA ILE A 66 -8.56 -3.14 -4.54
C ILE A 66 -7.84 -4.21 -3.70
N MET A 67 -8.58 -5.04 -2.97
CA MET A 67 -7.98 -6.08 -2.12
C MET A 67 -7.25 -7.15 -2.92
N ALA A 68 -7.73 -7.51 -4.11
CA ALA A 68 -7.02 -8.40 -5.02
C ALA A 68 -5.66 -7.81 -5.45
N ALA A 69 -5.62 -6.51 -5.77
CA ALA A 69 -4.38 -5.82 -6.11
C ALA A 69 -3.43 -5.70 -4.89
N VAL A 70 -3.97 -5.49 -3.68
CA VAL A 70 -3.17 -5.50 -2.45
C VAL A 70 -2.49 -6.86 -2.24
N ALA A 71 -3.25 -7.95 -2.41
CA ALA A 71 -2.75 -9.32 -2.33
C ALA A 71 -1.70 -9.62 -3.41
N GLU A 72 -1.97 -9.20 -4.65
CA GLU A 72 -1.08 -9.41 -5.79
C GLU A 72 0.28 -8.75 -5.56
N LEU A 73 0.29 -7.46 -5.17
CA LEU A 73 1.56 -6.78 -4.90
C LEU A 73 2.30 -7.42 -3.74
N ALA A 74 1.60 -7.81 -2.67
CA ALA A 74 2.22 -8.50 -1.54
C ALA A 74 2.71 -9.91 -1.87
N ALA A 75 2.37 -10.44 -3.06
CA ALA A 75 2.58 -11.83 -3.46
C ALA A 75 1.96 -12.83 -2.46
N THR A 76 0.80 -12.51 -1.90
CA THR A 76 0.05 -13.36 -0.97
C THR A 76 -1.15 -14.01 -1.65
N PRO A 77 -1.78 -15.05 -1.05
CA PRO A 77 -2.98 -15.65 -1.60
C PRO A 77 -4.10 -14.61 -1.83
N ALA A 78 -4.83 -14.76 -2.93
CA ALA A 78 -5.92 -13.85 -3.30
C ALA A 78 -7.04 -13.78 -2.25
N THR A 79 -7.24 -14.85 -1.47
CA THR A 79 -8.16 -14.87 -0.34
C THR A 79 -7.37 -14.76 0.95
N PHE A 80 -7.67 -13.75 1.76
CA PHE A 80 -7.00 -13.55 3.04
C PHE A 80 -7.51 -14.56 4.08
N LEU A 81 -6.65 -14.94 5.03
CA LEU A 81 -7.02 -15.82 6.15
C LEU A 81 -8.16 -15.23 7.00
N ARG A 82 -8.21 -13.90 7.07
CA ARG A 82 -9.29 -13.11 7.65
C ARG A 82 -9.47 -11.85 6.80
N PRO A 83 -10.69 -11.30 6.68
CA PRO A 83 -10.86 -10.01 6.02
C PRO A 83 -10.11 -8.94 6.81
N GLU A 84 -9.50 -7.97 6.13
CA GLU A 84 -9.07 -6.73 6.75
C GLU A 84 -10.27 -5.94 7.26
N ARG A 85 -10.05 -5.06 8.23
CA ARG A 85 -11.09 -4.21 8.80
C ARG A 85 -10.66 -2.76 8.77
N ILE A 86 -11.48 -1.89 8.21
CA ILE A 86 -11.33 -0.43 8.33
C ILE A 86 -12.52 0.10 9.12
N VAL A 87 -12.24 0.75 10.24
CA VAL A 87 -13.24 1.29 11.16
C VAL A 87 -13.10 2.81 11.21
N ALA A 88 -14.18 3.51 10.89
CA ALA A 88 -14.26 4.96 11.06
C ALA A 88 -14.78 5.31 12.46
N ASP A 89 -14.00 6.10 13.20
CA ASP A 89 -14.33 6.53 14.56
C ASP A 89 -13.87 7.98 14.82
N VAL A 90 -14.42 8.61 15.86
CA VAL A 90 -13.94 9.89 16.40
C VAL A 90 -12.72 9.67 17.28
N GLN A 91 -12.69 8.56 18.04
CA GLN A 91 -11.63 8.27 19.00
C GLN A 91 -10.68 7.20 18.45
N ILE A 92 -9.73 7.64 17.62
CA ILE A 92 -8.65 6.78 17.14
C ILE A 92 -7.39 6.94 18.00
N SER A 93 -6.55 5.91 18.04
CA SER A 93 -5.41 5.87 18.96
C SER A 93 -4.25 6.79 18.56
N ALA A 94 -4.15 7.15 17.28
CA ALA A 94 -3.09 8.00 16.74
C ALA A 94 -3.50 8.64 15.40
N GLY A 95 -2.99 9.85 15.17
CA GLY A 95 -2.99 10.50 13.86
C GLY A 95 -4.38 10.79 13.29
N TRP A 96 -4.48 10.70 11.97
CA TRP A 96 -5.72 10.82 11.19
C TRP A 96 -6.27 9.46 10.74
N MET A 97 -5.34 8.53 10.50
CA MET A 97 -5.56 7.13 10.20
C MET A 97 -4.38 6.34 10.76
N HIS A 98 -4.58 5.08 11.10
CA HIS A 98 -3.48 4.18 11.45
C HIS A 98 -3.77 2.72 11.09
N ALA A 99 -2.72 2.02 10.71
CA ALA A 99 -2.73 0.60 10.43
C ALA A 99 -2.96 -0.26 11.68
N GLY A 100 -3.16 -1.56 11.47
CA GLY A 100 -3.46 -2.53 12.50
C GLY A 100 -4.63 -3.43 12.14
N TYR A 101 -5.16 -4.13 13.14
CA TYR A 101 -6.36 -4.94 12.99
C TYR A 101 -7.32 -4.64 14.14
N PRO A 102 -8.23 -3.65 13.98
CA PRO A 102 -8.58 -2.97 12.73
C PRO A 102 -7.59 -1.85 12.33
N ILE A 103 -7.64 -1.47 11.05
CA ILE A 103 -7.25 -0.14 10.58
C ILE A 103 -8.31 0.83 11.10
N MET A 104 -7.90 1.96 11.68
CA MET A 104 -8.82 2.98 12.19
C MET A 104 -8.63 4.27 11.40
N CYS A 105 -9.72 4.97 11.07
CA CYS A 105 -9.68 6.28 10.43
C CYS A 105 -10.62 7.28 11.12
N HIS A 106 -10.29 8.57 11.02
CA HIS A 106 -11.20 9.62 11.48
C HIS A 106 -12.50 9.64 10.65
N LEU A 107 -13.62 10.04 11.26
CA LEU A 107 -14.94 10.07 10.57
C LEU A 107 -14.94 10.86 9.26
N ASP A 108 -14.11 11.89 9.15
CA ASP A 108 -14.01 12.71 7.93
C ASP A 108 -13.47 11.93 6.71
N SER A 109 -12.79 10.80 6.93
CA SER A 109 -12.33 9.89 5.88
C SER A 109 -13.39 8.87 5.45
N VAL A 110 -14.59 8.85 6.03
CA VAL A 110 -15.67 7.92 5.62
C VAL A 110 -15.99 8.04 4.13
N LYS A 111 -15.94 9.25 3.57
CA LYS A 111 -16.13 9.47 2.13
C LYS A 111 -15.13 8.70 1.26
N GLU A 112 -13.90 8.50 1.73
CA GLU A 112 -12.87 7.71 1.03
C GLU A 112 -13.19 6.21 1.05
N LEU A 113 -14.07 5.77 1.95
CA LEU A 113 -14.45 4.37 2.11
C LEU A 113 -15.71 4.00 1.32
N VAL A 114 -16.71 4.89 1.32
CA VAL A 114 -18.07 4.53 0.86
C VAL A 114 -18.64 5.43 -0.23
N ASN A 115 -17.94 6.49 -0.66
CA ASN A 115 -18.39 7.34 -1.77
C ASN A 115 -17.62 7.00 -3.05
N MET A 116 -18.22 6.19 -3.92
CA MET A 116 -17.60 5.72 -5.16
C MET A 116 -17.18 6.87 -6.11
N GLU A 117 -18.00 7.91 -6.23
CA GLU A 117 -17.67 9.08 -7.06
C GLU A 117 -16.44 9.80 -6.54
N TYR A 118 -16.36 9.98 -5.21
CA TYR A 118 -15.19 10.56 -4.57
C TYR A 118 -13.93 9.71 -4.81
N MET A 119 -14.03 8.38 -4.63
CA MET A 119 -12.91 7.45 -4.83
C MET A 119 -12.40 7.49 -6.27
N GLN A 120 -13.29 7.59 -7.27
CA GLN A 120 -12.93 7.66 -8.68
C GLN A 120 -12.30 9.01 -9.05
N ALA A 121 -12.77 10.10 -8.46
CA ALA A 121 -12.28 11.44 -8.77
C ALA A 121 -10.96 11.77 -8.06
N ASN A 122 -10.81 11.35 -6.80
CA ASN A 122 -9.72 11.80 -5.91
C ASN A 122 -8.76 10.67 -5.50
N GLY A 123 -9.14 9.41 -5.72
CA GLY A 123 -8.40 8.26 -5.18
C GLY A 123 -8.71 8.00 -3.70
N VAL A 124 -8.00 7.01 -3.14
CA VAL A 124 -8.18 6.51 -1.76
C VAL A 124 -6.84 6.24 -1.09
N TRP A 125 -5.96 7.24 -1.14
CA TRP A 125 -4.57 7.11 -0.71
C TRP A 125 -4.41 6.65 0.73
N GLY A 126 -5.11 7.29 1.69
CA GLY A 126 -5.01 6.99 3.12
C GLY A 126 -5.38 5.54 3.44
N PRO A 127 -6.59 5.07 3.10
CA PRO A 127 -6.99 3.68 3.36
C PRO A 127 -6.05 2.64 2.76
N ILE A 128 -5.53 2.87 1.55
CA ILE A 128 -4.58 1.94 0.91
C ILE A 128 -3.19 2.02 1.56
N HIS A 129 -2.77 3.19 2.02
CA HIS A 129 -1.50 3.37 2.73
C HIS A 129 -1.47 2.50 4.00
N GLU A 130 -2.56 2.50 4.78
CA GLU A 130 -2.67 1.66 5.97
C GLU A 130 -2.79 0.16 5.64
N LEU A 131 -3.50 -0.19 4.56
CA LEU A 131 -3.50 -1.56 4.06
C LEU A 131 -2.07 -1.99 3.65
N GLY A 132 -1.30 -1.08 3.08
CA GLY A 132 0.11 -1.27 2.72
C GLY A 132 0.99 -1.52 3.95
N HIS A 133 0.77 -0.80 5.05
CA HIS A 133 1.43 -1.10 6.32
C HIS A 133 1.15 -2.52 6.81
N ASN A 134 -0.10 -3.01 6.70
CA ASN A 134 -0.43 -4.40 7.05
C ASN A 134 0.26 -5.43 6.15
N GLN A 135 0.79 -5.05 4.98
CA GLN A 135 1.55 -5.92 4.08
C GLN A 135 3.08 -5.81 4.23
N GLN A 136 3.59 -4.84 5.00
CA GLN A 136 5.02 -4.73 5.25
C GLN A 136 5.52 -5.94 6.03
N GLN A 137 6.70 -6.47 5.66
CA GLN A 137 7.32 -7.59 6.36
C GLN A 137 8.74 -7.26 6.78
N ALA A 138 9.08 -7.60 8.02
CA ALA A 138 10.39 -7.32 8.60
C ALA A 138 11.57 -7.78 7.73
N GLY A 139 11.39 -8.81 6.88
CA GLY A 139 12.42 -9.34 6.01
C GLY A 139 12.98 -8.36 4.97
N TRP A 140 12.15 -7.48 4.41
CA TRP A 140 12.55 -6.52 3.37
C TRP A 140 12.41 -5.05 3.79
N GLU A 141 12.02 -4.81 5.03
CA GLU A 141 11.93 -3.47 5.60
C GLU A 141 13.24 -3.05 6.28
N PHE A 142 13.57 -1.75 6.20
CA PHE A 142 14.73 -1.11 6.80
C PHE A 142 14.33 0.03 7.76
N PRO A 143 13.66 -0.24 8.90
CA PRO A 143 13.20 0.80 9.82
C PRO A 143 14.37 1.65 10.39
N PRO A 144 14.19 2.96 10.61
CA PRO A 144 12.93 3.70 10.42
C PRO A 144 12.71 4.19 8.98
N HIS A 145 13.66 3.96 8.08
CA HIS A 145 13.66 4.57 6.74
C HIS A 145 12.44 4.20 5.90
N THR A 146 12.06 2.93 5.92
CA THR A 146 11.03 2.38 5.04
C THR A 146 9.65 2.31 5.68
N THR A 147 9.53 2.53 6.99
CA THR A 147 8.27 2.41 7.75
C THR A 147 7.14 3.15 7.05
N GLU A 148 7.34 4.43 6.71
CA GLU A 148 6.36 5.27 6.00
C GLU A 148 6.63 5.37 4.49
N ALA A 149 7.53 4.54 3.95
CA ALA A 149 7.93 4.59 2.55
C ALA A 149 7.32 3.45 1.74
N THR A 150 7.60 2.20 2.11
CA THR A 150 7.24 1.04 1.28
C THR A 150 5.75 0.73 1.34
N CYS A 151 5.04 1.07 2.42
CA CYS A 151 3.58 1.01 2.49
C CYS A 151 2.92 1.79 1.32
N ASN A 152 3.52 2.90 0.88
CA ASN A 152 3.03 3.68 -0.25
C ASN A 152 3.18 2.97 -1.61
N LEU A 153 3.94 1.88 -1.72
CA LEU A 153 3.97 1.08 -2.95
C LEU A 153 2.59 0.51 -3.27
N TRP A 154 1.83 0.10 -2.25
CA TRP A 154 0.45 -0.35 -2.41
C TRP A 154 -0.45 0.78 -2.87
N SER A 155 -0.31 1.98 -2.29
CA SER A 155 -1.07 3.15 -2.73
C SER A 155 -0.81 3.45 -4.20
N VAL A 156 0.45 3.50 -4.64
CA VAL A 156 0.75 3.72 -6.07
C VAL A 156 0.20 2.58 -6.93
N TYR A 157 0.43 1.32 -6.56
CA TYR A 157 0.02 0.16 -7.35
C TYR A 157 -1.49 0.10 -7.56
N VAL A 158 -2.29 0.27 -6.51
CA VAL A 158 -3.75 0.24 -6.59
C VAL A 158 -4.29 1.41 -7.43
N HIS A 159 -3.74 2.61 -7.27
CA HIS A 159 -4.18 3.76 -8.07
C HIS A 159 -3.91 3.51 -9.56
N GLU A 160 -2.75 2.97 -9.92
CA GLU A 160 -2.38 2.68 -11.30
C GLU A 160 -3.14 1.50 -11.91
N LYS A 161 -3.27 0.39 -11.18
CA LYS A 161 -3.78 -0.88 -11.72
C LYS A 161 -5.29 -1.05 -11.55
N VAL A 162 -5.89 -0.43 -10.53
CA VAL A 162 -7.31 -0.62 -10.21
C VAL A 162 -8.11 0.63 -10.53
N LEU A 163 -7.67 1.80 -10.04
CA LEU A 163 -8.42 3.05 -10.15
C LEU A 163 -8.18 3.78 -11.48
N GLY A 164 -7.11 3.45 -12.19
CA GLY A 164 -6.73 4.16 -13.42
C GLY A 164 -6.31 5.61 -13.16
N ILE A 165 -5.87 5.92 -11.94
CA ILE A 165 -5.39 7.24 -11.53
C ILE A 165 -3.87 7.24 -11.66
N PRO A 166 -3.29 8.06 -12.56
CA PRO A 166 -1.85 8.26 -12.65
C PRO A 166 -1.26 8.73 -11.31
N ARG A 167 -0.07 8.23 -10.97
CA ARG A 167 0.56 8.49 -9.66
C ARG A 167 0.72 9.97 -9.30
N ASP A 168 0.98 10.81 -10.30
CA ASP A 168 1.14 12.27 -10.14
C ASP A 168 -0.16 13.00 -9.82
N ARG A 169 -1.31 12.33 -10.03
CA ARG A 169 -2.64 12.75 -9.58
C ARG A 169 -3.10 12.01 -8.32
N ALA A 170 -2.52 10.86 -7.99
CA ALA A 170 -2.87 10.08 -6.81
C ALA A 170 -2.43 10.75 -5.49
N HIS A 171 -1.31 11.47 -5.49
CA HIS A 171 -0.84 12.21 -4.31
C HIS A 171 0.02 13.42 -4.70
N GLY A 172 -0.10 14.53 -3.95
CA GLY A 172 0.62 15.78 -4.22
C GLY A 172 2.15 15.61 -4.22
N ASP A 173 2.67 14.81 -3.30
CA ASP A 173 4.11 14.49 -3.22
C ASP A 173 4.66 13.69 -4.41
N LEU A 174 3.79 13.13 -5.24
CA LEU A 174 4.16 12.39 -6.44
C LEU A 174 4.10 13.24 -7.73
N GLN A 175 3.70 14.51 -7.62
CA GLN A 175 3.82 15.45 -8.74
C GLN A 175 5.29 15.55 -9.18
N LEU A 176 5.52 15.53 -10.51
CA LEU A 176 6.86 15.49 -11.09
C LEU A 176 7.80 16.58 -10.54
N LYS A 177 7.28 17.79 -10.31
CA LYS A 177 8.05 18.92 -9.74
C LYS A 177 8.54 18.62 -8.32
N ASN A 178 7.70 18.00 -7.49
CA ASN A 178 8.00 17.70 -6.09
C ASN A 178 9.01 16.56 -6.02
N ARG A 179 8.81 15.50 -6.83
CA ARG A 179 9.75 14.37 -6.92
C ARG A 179 11.13 14.80 -7.40
N LYS A 180 11.21 15.57 -8.49
CA LYS A 180 12.49 16.11 -9.02
C LYS A 180 13.21 16.97 -7.98
N LYS A 181 12.49 17.87 -7.32
CA LYS A 181 13.05 18.71 -6.25
C LYS A 181 13.57 17.86 -5.10
N ARG A 182 12.80 16.88 -4.63
CA ARG A 182 13.17 15.99 -3.53
C ARG A 182 14.47 15.22 -3.82
N ILE A 183 14.56 14.63 -5.01
CA ILE A 183 15.77 13.90 -5.44
C ILE A 183 16.96 14.86 -5.51
N SER A 184 16.81 16.03 -6.14
CA SER A 184 17.88 17.02 -6.26
C SER A 184 18.35 17.55 -4.91
N ASP A 185 17.44 17.85 -3.98
CA ASP A 185 17.78 18.34 -2.65
C ASP A 185 18.50 17.27 -1.82
N TYR A 186 18.08 16.01 -1.92
CA TYR A 186 18.72 14.88 -1.23
C TYR A 186 20.15 14.65 -1.72
N LEU A 187 20.36 14.65 -3.04
CA LEU A 187 21.67 14.49 -3.65
C LEU A 187 22.59 15.69 -3.37
N GLY A 188 22.05 16.92 -3.40
CA GLY A 188 22.79 18.13 -3.06
C GLY A 188 23.30 18.16 -1.61
N LYS A 189 22.68 17.39 -0.72
CA LYS A 189 23.13 17.18 0.68
C LYS A 189 24.08 15.99 0.84
N GLY A 190 24.51 15.38 -0.25
CA GLY A 190 25.46 14.26 -0.27
C GLY A 190 24.83 12.89 -0.10
N ALA A 191 23.52 12.73 -0.37
CA ALA A 191 22.81 11.46 -0.30
C ALA A 191 22.99 10.71 1.04
N GLN A 192 22.88 11.44 2.16
CA GLN A 192 23.11 10.88 3.48
C GLN A 192 21.95 9.95 3.88
N LEU A 193 22.26 8.68 4.17
CA LEU A 193 21.25 7.65 4.46
C LEU A 193 20.27 8.04 5.59
N LYS A 194 20.71 8.80 6.59
CA LYS A 194 19.83 9.31 7.67
C LYS A 194 18.66 10.17 7.15
N ASP A 195 18.83 10.83 6.01
CA ASP A 195 17.84 11.67 5.36
C ASP A 195 17.03 10.90 4.29
N TRP A 196 17.37 9.63 4.05
CA TRP A 196 16.62 8.70 3.20
C TRP A 196 15.43 8.13 3.99
N ASN A 197 14.32 8.87 4.03
CA ASN A 197 13.12 8.47 4.78
C ASN A 197 11.84 8.81 4.00
N VAL A 198 10.73 8.15 4.36
CA VAL A 198 9.37 8.41 3.85
C VAL A 198 9.36 8.55 2.32
N TRP A 199 9.08 9.74 1.80
CA TRP A 199 8.99 10.04 0.39
C TRP A 199 10.34 9.97 -0.34
N THR A 200 11.44 10.37 0.31
CA THR A 200 12.78 10.27 -0.29
C THR A 200 13.17 8.81 -0.45
N ALA A 201 12.83 7.97 0.53
CA ALA A 201 13.03 6.54 0.44
C ALA A 201 12.17 5.89 -0.66
N LEU A 202 10.90 6.30 -0.75
CA LEU A 202 9.98 5.84 -1.78
C LEU A 202 10.49 6.09 -3.21
N GLU A 203 11.17 7.22 -3.47
CA GLU A 203 11.72 7.53 -4.81
C GLU A 203 12.65 6.45 -5.34
N THR A 204 13.47 5.83 -4.49
CA THR A 204 14.35 4.73 -4.88
C THR A 204 13.55 3.57 -5.47
N TYR A 205 12.44 3.20 -4.83
CA TYR A 205 11.58 2.12 -5.31
C TYR A 205 10.78 2.54 -6.55
N LEU A 206 10.30 3.79 -6.61
CA LEU A 206 9.55 4.28 -7.77
C LEU A 206 10.41 4.34 -9.04
N GLN A 207 11.69 4.74 -8.94
CA GLN A 207 12.60 4.73 -10.08
C GLN A 207 12.89 3.32 -10.60
N LEU A 208 12.96 2.32 -9.70
CA LEU A 208 13.09 0.92 -10.09
C LEU A 208 11.81 0.42 -10.76
N GLN A 209 10.66 0.76 -10.20
CA GLN A 209 9.36 0.42 -10.78
C GLN A 209 9.18 1.08 -12.16
N GLU A 210 9.57 2.34 -12.35
CA GLU A 210 9.49 3.03 -13.65
C GLU A 210 10.37 2.37 -14.72
N ALA A 211 11.50 1.79 -14.29
CA ALA A 211 12.47 1.16 -15.18
C ALA A 211 12.13 -0.30 -15.51
N PHE A 212 11.52 -1.03 -14.56
CA PHE A 212 11.39 -2.49 -14.63
C PHE A 212 9.96 -3.01 -14.38
N ASP A 213 8.98 -2.11 -14.21
CA ASP A 213 7.58 -2.41 -13.85
C ASP A 213 7.43 -3.11 -12.48
N TRP A 214 6.22 -3.53 -12.14
CA TRP A 214 5.84 -4.12 -10.85
C TRP A 214 6.20 -5.61 -10.73
N LYS A 215 6.35 -6.32 -11.85
CA LYS A 215 6.60 -7.77 -11.84
C LYS A 215 7.84 -8.18 -11.03
N PRO A 216 9.00 -7.50 -11.12
CA PRO A 216 10.15 -7.82 -10.29
C PRO A 216 9.90 -7.64 -8.79
N PHE A 217 9.05 -6.69 -8.38
CA PHE A 217 8.69 -6.49 -6.97
C PHE A 217 7.89 -7.67 -6.44
N ILE A 218 6.84 -8.08 -7.16
CA ILE A 218 5.99 -9.23 -6.79
C ILE A 218 6.84 -10.50 -6.68
N GLN A 219 7.74 -10.72 -7.65
CA GLN A 219 8.65 -11.87 -7.62
C GLN A 219 9.62 -11.82 -6.44
N LEU A 220 10.15 -10.64 -6.13
CA LEU A 220 11.04 -10.46 -4.98
C LEU A 220 10.31 -10.70 -3.65
N PHE A 221 9.11 -10.13 -3.45
CA PHE A 221 8.32 -10.34 -2.25
C PHE A 221 7.92 -11.82 -2.08
N SER A 222 7.54 -12.50 -3.16
CA SER A 222 7.31 -13.95 -3.17
C SER A 222 8.54 -14.74 -2.72
N GLU A 223 9.74 -14.37 -3.20
CA GLU A 223 10.98 -15.03 -2.80
C GLU A 223 11.26 -14.85 -1.30
N TYR A 224 11.11 -13.63 -0.78
CA TYR A 224 11.31 -13.34 0.64
C TYR A 224 10.39 -14.14 1.55
N GLN A 225 9.13 -14.38 1.16
CA GLN A 225 8.18 -15.16 1.96
C GLN A 225 8.62 -16.62 2.18
N THR A 226 9.48 -17.16 1.31
CA THR A 226 9.99 -18.55 1.42
C THR A 226 11.40 -18.63 2.02
N MET A 227 11.97 -17.48 2.40
CA MET A 227 13.36 -17.37 2.81
C MET A 227 13.53 -17.54 4.32
N SER A 228 14.47 -18.40 4.71
CA SER A 228 14.79 -18.65 6.12
C SER A 228 15.94 -17.82 6.66
N ASN A 229 16.89 -17.41 5.80
CA ASN A 229 18.16 -16.80 6.20
C ASN A 229 18.20 -15.30 5.88
N ILE A 230 17.19 -14.55 6.34
CA ILE A 230 17.14 -13.10 6.14
C ILE A 230 17.94 -12.40 7.26
N PRO A 231 18.90 -11.51 6.93
CA PRO A 231 19.63 -10.73 7.94
C PRO A 231 18.70 -9.88 8.80
N THR A 232 19.12 -9.58 10.03
CA THR A 232 18.33 -8.74 10.95
C THR A 232 18.72 -7.26 10.89
N ASP A 233 19.96 -6.94 10.52
CA ASP A 233 20.47 -5.57 10.42
C ASP A 233 20.17 -4.92 9.06
N ASN A 234 19.86 -3.61 9.06
CA ASN A 234 19.51 -2.87 7.84
C ASN A 234 20.61 -2.88 6.77
N PRO A 235 21.90 -2.64 7.08
CA PRO A 235 22.95 -2.69 6.06
C PRO A 235 22.99 -4.01 5.31
N SER A 236 22.91 -5.15 6.00
CA SER A 236 22.90 -6.46 5.37
C SER A 236 21.61 -6.72 4.59
N LYS A 237 20.45 -6.31 5.09
CA LYS A 237 19.18 -6.41 4.35
C LYS A 237 19.18 -5.57 3.06
N MET A 238 19.69 -4.34 3.10
CA MET A 238 19.84 -3.48 1.92
C MET A 238 20.73 -4.12 0.86
N ASN A 239 21.84 -4.74 1.27
CA ASN A 239 22.72 -5.48 0.38
C ASN A 239 22.03 -6.71 -0.24
N LEU A 240 21.28 -7.47 0.58
CA LEU A 240 20.50 -8.61 0.11
C LEU A 240 19.44 -8.18 -0.92
N TRP A 241 18.71 -7.10 -0.62
CA TRP A 241 17.69 -6.52 -1.49
C TRP A 241 18.29 -6.07 -2.82
N ALA A 242 19.39 -5.30 -2.77
CA ALA A 242 20.11 -4.85 -3.95
C ALA A 242 20.59 -6.02 -4.81
N GLU A 243 21.15 -7.07 -4.18
CA GLU A 243 21.60 -8.26 -4.90
C GLU A 243 20.43 -8.99 -5.59
N LYS A 244 19.36 -9.27 -4.85
CA LYS A 244 18.20 -10.01 -5.38
C LYS A 244 17.48 -9.25 -6.47
N PHE A 245 17.18 -7.97 -6.27
CA PHE A 245 16.49 -7.18 -7.27
C PHE A 245 17.36 -7.04 -8.55
N SER A 246 18.67 -6.83 -8.40
CA SER A 246 19.61 -6.79 -9.54
C SER A 246 19.60 -8.08 -10.37
N ARG A 247 19.62 -9.24 -9.69
CA ARG A 247 19.54 -10.56 -10.34
C ARG A 247 18.19 -10.75 -11.03
N GLN A 248 17.11 -10.32 -10.38
CA GLN A 248 15.75 -10.41 -10.92
C GLN A 248 15.61 -9.64 -12.24
N VAL A 249 16.13 -8.42 -12.30
CA VAL A 249 16.07 -7.57 -13.51
C VAL A 249 17.26 -7.79 -14.45
N LYS A 250 18.19 -8.68 -14.10
CA LYS A 250 19.40 -9.01 -14.86
C LYS A 250 20.26 -7.79 -15.22
N LYS A 251 20.41 -6.87 -14.26
CA LYS A 251 21.23 -5.65 -14.41
C LYS A 251 22.07 -5.41 -13.18
N ASN A 252 23.25 -4.84 -13.39
CA ASN A 252 24.06 -4.31 -12.29
C ASN A 252 23.45 -3.00 -11.77
N LEU A 253 22.72 -3.08 -10.65
CA LEU A 253 22.14 -1.92 -9.99
C LEU A 253 22.99 -1.40 -8.82
N ALA A 254 24.17 -1.97 -8.55
CA ALA A 254 25.02 -1.50 -7.46
C ALA A 254 25.32 0.02 -7.56
N PRO A 255 25.65 0.59 -8.74
CA PRO A 255 25.86 2.04 -8.86
C PRO A 255 24.61 2.87 -8.53
N PHE A 256 23.41 2.33 -8.80
CA PHE A 256 22.15 3.01 -8.49
C PHE A 256 21.92 3.10 -6.98
N PHE A 257 22.08 2.00 -6.24
CA PHE A 257 21.91 2.00 -4.79
C PHE A 257 22.98 2.82 -4.07
N VAL A 258 24.23 2.78 -4.56
CA VAL A 258 25.30 3.64 -4.03
C VAL A 258 24.96 5.12 -4.21
N ALA A 259 24.42 5.53 -5.37
CA ALA A 259 24.00 6.91 -5.60
C ALA A 259 22.83 7.35 -4.67
N TRP A 260 22.02 6.40 -4.21
CA TRP A 260 20.99 6.62 -3.19
C TRP A 260 21.53 6.62 -1.75
N GLY A 261 22.84 6.41 -1.55
CA GLY A 261 23.47 6.40 -0.23
C GLY A 261 23.39 5.05 0.49
N TRP A 262 22.94 3.98 -0.17
CA TRP A 262 22.91 2.65 0.45
C TRP A 262 24.33 2.11 0.66
N PRO A 263 24.60 1.43 1.79
CA PRO A 263 25.93 0.93 2.14
C PRO A 263 26.25 -0.39 1.41
N ILE A 264 26.28 -0.37 0.07
CA ILE A 264 26.57 -1.55 -0.75
C ILE A 264 28.01 -2.00 -0.51
N LYS A 265 28.17 -3.21 0.02
CA LYS A 265 29.48 -3.81 0.32
C LYS A 265 30.22 -4.12 -0.98
N GLY A 266 31.55 -3.95 -0.94
CA GLY A 266 32.40 -4.22 -2.11
C GLY A 266 32.25 -5.64 -2.67
N GLU A 267 31.99 -6.63 -1.82
CA GLU A 267 31.71 -8.01 -2.24
C GLU A 267 30.42 -8.14 -3.07
N VAL A 268 29.35 -7.45 -2.67
CA VAL A 268 28.08 -7.42 -3.41
C VAL A 268 28.27 -6.70 -4.74
N SER A 269 28.97 -5.56 -4.75
CA SER A 269 29.32 -4.86 -5.99
C SER A 269 30.12 -5.75 -6.96
N LYS A 270 31.08 -6.53 -6.46
CA LYS A 270 31.84 -7.50 -7.28
C LYS A 270 30.95 -8.60 -7.85
N LYS A 271 30.03 -9.17 -7.05
CA LYS A 271 29.06 -10.16 -7.54
C LYS A 271 28.19 -9.59 -8.65
N LEU A 272 27.69 -8.37 -8.46
CA LEU A 272 26.79 -7.69 -9.40
C LEU A 272 27.49 -7.17 -10.66
N ALA A 273 28.81 -6.95 -10.62
CA ALA A 273 29.60 -6.56 -11.78
C ALA A 273 29.61 -7.61 -12.91
N SER A 274 29.22 -8.86 -12.62
CA SER A 274 29.01 -9.89 -13.64
C SER A 274 27.74 -9.67 -14.49
N LEU A 275 26.81 -8.83 -14.03
CA LEU A 275 25.59 -8.49 -14.76
C LEU A 275 25.83 -7.29 -15.69
N PRO A 276 25.09 -7.19 -16.81
CA PRO A 276 25.18 -6.02 -17.69
C PRO A 276 24.87 -4.71 -16.95
N ASN A 277 25.60 -3.66 -17.30
CA ASN A 277 25.35 -2.32 -16.75
C ASN A 277 23.92 -1.84 -17.04
N TRP A 278 23.36 -1.10 -16.09
CA TRP A 278 22.12 -0.36 -16.31
C TRP A 278 22.44 1.03 -16.90
N ASP A 279 22.46 1.13 -18.23
CA ASP A 279 22.81 2.38 -18.91
C ASP A 279 21.76 3.48 -18.75
N LYS A 280 20.49 3.08 -18.55
CA LYS A 280 19.36 3.98 -18.28
C LYS A 280 19.20 4.32 -16.78
N ASN A 281 20.22 4.08 -15.95
CA ASN A 281 20.20 4.45 -14.54
C ASN A 281 19.93 5.97 -14.40
N PRO A 282 18.79 6.38 -13.80
CA PRO A 282 18.41 7.79 -13.70
C PRO A 282 19.36 8.58 -12.79
N MET A 283 20.10 7.92 -11.92
CA MET A 283 21.05 8.53 -10.98
C MET A 283 22.45 8.76 -11.59
N LYS A 284 22.71 8.35 -12.84
CA LYS A 284 23.98 8.67 -13.53
C LYS A 284 24.08 10.14 -13.98
N LYS A 285 22.95 10.85 -14.04
CA LYS A 285 22.83 12.18 -14.68
C LYS A 285 22.53 13.31 -13.68
N VAL A 286 22.56 13.02 -12.38
CA VAL A 286 22.17 13.95 -11.32
C VAL A 286 23.34 14.20 -10.40
#